data_AF-A0A6I4RGD6-F1
#
_entry.id   AF-A0A6I4RGD6-F1
#
_cell.length_a   1.000
_cell.length_b   1.000
_cell.length_c   1.000
_cell.angle_alpha   90.00
_cell.angle_beta   90.00
_cell.angle_gamma   90.00
#
_symmetry.space_group_name_H-M   'P 1'
#
loop_
_entity.id
_entity.type
_entity.pdbx_description
1 polymer ?
#
loop_
_entity_poly.entity_id
_entity_poly.type
_entity_poly.pdbx_seq_one_letter_code
_entity_poly.pdbx_strand_id
1 'polypeptide(L)'
;MGVDMNLEDSQSQATSISGAIHKQNSSYQSLQSALSDFAFNSGDLSGVAYDSAKAYCSQLLLPLTKACILLNEAIAAATKSFPSTYVSEVDSGSLREDELRQKITQAGNHITYYQKLRNMEYRSEQPNYSFISSLTNHIDIEQNIKRKLEEKL
;
A
#
# COMPACT_ATOMS: atom_id res chain seq x y z
N MET A 1 17.90 1.19 11.62
CA MET A 1 17.11 1.40 10.39
C MET A 1 15.85 0.59 10.57
N GLY A 2 14.72 1.25 10.78
CA GLY A 2 13.41 0.61 10.85
C GLY A 2 12.70 0.61 9.50
N VAL A 3 11.60 -0.12 9.42
CA VAL A 3 10.67 -0.13 8.29
C VAL A 3 9.64 0.98 8.48
N ASP A 4 9.56 1.88 7.51
CA ASP A 4 8.57 2.96 7.48
C ASP A 4 7.64 2.77 6.28
N MET A 5 6.34 2.96 6.51
CA MET A 5 5.32 2.98 5.48
C MET A 5 4.54 4.29 5.56
N ASN A 6 4.60 5.11 4.51
CA ASN A 6 3.66 6.21 4.33
C ASN A 6 2.51 5.77 3.42
N LEU A 7 1.35 5.50 4.03
CA LEU A 7 0.18 4.97 3.33
C LEU A 7 -0.39 5.99 2.33
N GLU A 8 -0.42 7.27 2.70
CA GLU A 8 -0.95 8.33 1.84
C GLU A 8 -0.12 8.51 0.57
N ASP A 9 1.21 8.51 0.71
CA ASP A 9 2.12 8.61 -0.43
C ASP A 9 1.96 7.40 -1.37
N SER A 10 1.85 6.20 -0.80
CA SER A 10 1.67 4.97 -1.58
C SER A 10 0.34 4.94 -2.33
N GLN A 11 -0.76 5.36 -1.69
CA GLN A 11 -2.07 5.50 -2.33
C GLN A 11 -2.06 6.58 -3.42
N SER A 12 -1.39 7.69 -3.17
CA SER A 12 -1.20 8.77 -4.15
C SER A 12 -0.43 8.27 -5.36
N GLN A 13 0.66 7.53 -5.14
CA GLN A 13 1.45 6.91 -6.20
C GLN A 13 0.62 5.93 -7.04
N ALA A 14 -0.18 5.08 -6.39
CA ALA A 14 -1.08 4.16 -7.09
C ALA A 14 -2.13 4.89 -7.95
N THR A 15 -2.65 6.00 -7.45
CA THR A 15 -3.59 6.86 -8.19
C THR A 15 -2.92 7.54 -9.39
N SER A 16 -1.73 8.12 -9.19
CA SER A 16 -0.96 8.77 -10.27
C SER A 16 -0.61 7.79 -11.39
N ILE A 17 -0.14 6.59 -11.04
CA ILE A 17 0.18 5.54 -12.01
C ILE A 17 -1.07 5.10 -12.77
N SER A 18 -2.19 4.91 -12.08
CA SER A 18 -3.47 4.57 -12.71
C SER A 18 -3.90 5.62 -13.74
N GLY A 19 -3.75 6.91 -13.42
CA GLY A 19 -4.02 8.00 -14.36
C GLY A 19 -3.10 7.99 -15.58
N ALA A 20 -1.81 7.77 -15.38
CA ALA A 20 -0.84 7.68 -16.47
C ALA A 20 -1.13 6.49 -17.40
N ILE A 21 -1.42 5.32 -16.83
CA ILE A 21 -1.80 4.11 -17.56
C ILE A 21 -3.09 4.31 -18.34
N HIS A 22 -4.11 4.94 -17.74
CA HIS A 22 -5.36 5.22 -18.43
C HIS A 22 -5.11 6.07 -19.70
N LYS A 23 -4.30 7.13 -19.58
CA LYS A 23 -3.91 7.95 -20.73
C LYS A 23 -3.15 7.16 -21.80
N GLN A 24 -2.18 6.32 -21.39
CA GLN A 24 -1.43 5.49 -22.31
C GLN A 24 -2.31 4.46 -23.03
N ASN A 25 -3.22 3.80 -22.32
CA ASN A 25 -4.16 2.85 -22.92
C ASN A 25 -5.07 3.51 -23.95
N SER A 26 -5.59 4.71 -23.66
CA SER A 26 -6.35 5.49 -24.65
C SER A 26 -5.51 5.82 -25.89
N SER A 27 -4.24 6.19 -25.72
CA SER A 27 -3.33 6.40 -26.86
C SER A 27 -3.05 5.11 -27.65
N TYR A 28 -2.87 3.97 -26.98
CA TYR A 28 -2.70 2.68 -27.64
C TYR A 28 -3.96 2.25 -28.39
N GLN A 29 -5.15 2.51 -27.86
CA GLN A 29 -6.41 2.24 -28.53
C GLN A 29 -6.57 3.11 -29.79
N SER A 30 -6.27 4.40 -29.72
CA SER A 30 -6.27 5.27 -30.91
C SER A 30 -5.26 4.80 -31.96
N LEU A 31 -4.06 4.40 -31.52
CA LEU A 31 -3.03 3.85 -32.41
C LEU A 31 -3.48 2.52 -33.04
N GLN A 32 -4.13 1.63 -32.29
CA GLN A 32 -4.69 0.39 -32.82
C GLN A 32 -5.73 0.64 -33.90
N SER A 33 -6.62 1.61 -33.69
CA SER A 33 -7.61 1.99 -34.71
C SER A 33 -6.94 2.48 -35.98
N ALA A 34 -6.01 3.43 -35.87
CA ALA A 34 -5.30 3.98 -37.03
C ALA A 34 -4.49 2.92 -37.79
N LEU A 35 -3.79 2.03 -37.05
CA LEU A 35 -3.04 0.92 -37.64
C LEU A 35 -3.96 -0.11 -38.31
N SER A 36 -5.12 -0.39 -37.73
CA SER A 36 -6.11 -1.32 -38.30
C SER A 36 -6.73 -0.74 -39.56
N ASP A 37 -7.10 0.54 -39.54
CA ASP A 37 -7.64 1.24 -40.70
C ASP A 37 -6.64 1.27 -41.84
N PHE A 38 -5.37 1.56 -41.55
CA PHE A 38 -4.31 1.48 -42.54
C PHE A 38 -4.13 0.05 -43.06
N ALA A 39 -4.03 -0.96 -42.19
CA ALA A 39 -3.75 -2.33 -42.59
C ALA A 39 -4.89 -2.95 -43.42
N PHE A 40 -6.15 -2.66 -43.09
CA PHE A 40 -7.30 -3.41 -43.59
C PHE A 40 -8.30 -2.56 -44.39
N ASN A 41 -8.39 -1.25 -44.13
CA ASN A 41 -9.41 -0.37 -44.72
C ASN A 41 -8.85 0.61 -45.77
N SER A 42 -7.59 0.45 -46.20
CA SER A 42 -6.95 1.30 -47.21
C SER A 42 -6.73 0.58 -48.56
N GLY A 43 -7.79 -0.01 -49.11
CA GLY A 43 -7.71 -0.84 -50.33
C GLY A 43 -7.04 -0.16 -51.54
N ASP A 44 -7.20 1.16 -51.66
CA ASP A 44 -6.62 1.96 -52.75
C ASP A 44 -5.08 2.09 -52.66
N LEU A 45 -4.49 1.89 -51.46
CA LEU A 45 -3.04 1.88 -51.26
C LEU A 45 -2.48 0.48 -51.57
N SER A 46 -1.88 0.31 -52.74
CA SER A 46 -1.44 -1.01 -53.23
C SER A 46 -0.02 -0.98 -53.81
N GLY A 47 0.58 -2.16 -53.95
CA GLY A 47 1.94 -2.36 -54.45
C GLY A 47 2.90 -2.76 -53.33
N VAL A 48 4.05 -3.33 -53.72
CA VAL A 48 4.98 -4.05 -52.83
C VAL A 48 5.31 -3.28 -51.54
N ALA A 49 5.53 -1.96 -51.64
CA ALA A 49 5.82 -1.13 -50.48
C ALA A 49 4.64 -1.02 -49.50
N TYR A 50 3.43 -0.72 -50.00
CA TYR A 50 2.22 -0.61 -49.19
C TYR A 50 1.79 -1.97 -48.62
N ASP A 51 1.87 -3.03 -49.41
CA ASP A 51 1.54 -4.39 -48.97
C ASP A 51 2.47 -4.84 -47.83
N SER A 52 3.76 -4.55 -47.95
CA SER A 52 4.75 -4.82 -46.89
C SER A 52 4.47 -4.00 -45.62
N ALA A 53 4.10 -2.72 -45.76
CA ALA A 53 3.75 -1.87 -44.63
C ALA A 53 2.47 -2.36 -43.92
N LYS A 54 1.43 -2.75 -44.66
CA LYS A 54 0.19 -3.33 -44.11
C LYS A 54 0.46 -4.64 -43.39
N ALA A 55 1.30 -5.50 -43.96
CA ALA A 55 1.74 -6.73 -43.31
C ALA A 55 2.49 -6.43 -42.01
N TYR A 56 3.41 -5.46 -42.00
CA TYR A 56 4.13 -5.06 -40.80
C TYR A 56 3.20 -4.50 -39.70
N CYS A 57 2.25 -3.64 -40.07
CA CYS A 57 1.26 -3.10 -39.13
C CYS A 57 0.39 -4.21 -38.52
N SER A 58 -0.12 -5.12 -39.35
CA SER A 58 -1.03 -6.19 -38.91
C SER A 58 -0.32 -7.30 -38.11
N GLN A 59 0.89 -7.69 -38.52
CA GLN A 59 1.61 -8.82 -37.94
C GLN A 59 2.49 -8.44 -36.75
N LEU A 60 2.95 -7.19 -36.65
CA LEU A 60 3.84 -6.75 -35.58
C LEU A 60 3.24 -5.64 -34.72
N LEU A 61 2.90 -4.49 -35.32
CA LEU A 61 2.54 -3.31 -34.53
C LEU A 61 1.21 -3.47 -33.78
N LEU A 62 0.19 -4.06 -34.41
CA LEU A 62 -1.08 -4.34 -33.74
C LEU A 62 -0.91 -5.31 -32.55
N PRO A 63 -0.26 -6.48 -32.69
CA PRO A 63 0.06 -7.33 -31.53
C PRO A 63 0.88 -6.63 -30.45
N LEU A 64 1.88 -5.82 -30.84
CA LEU A 64 2.73 -5.11 -29.88
C LEU A 64 1.95 -4.11 -29.03
N THR A 65 1.06 -3.32 -29.63
CA THR A 65 0.22 -2.38 -28.87
C THR A 65 -0.71 -3.11 -27.90
N LYS A 66 -1.22 -4.30 -28.25
CA LYS A 66 -2.00 -5.13 -27.33
C LYS A 66 -1.15 -5.61 -26.15
N ALA A 67 0.08 -6.03 -26.41
CA ALA A 67 1.02 -6.41 -25.36
C ALA A 67 1.32 -5.24 -24.41
N CYS A 68 1.47 -4.01 -24.92
CA CYS A 68 1.65 -2.83 -24.08
C CYS A 68 0.44 -2.56 -23.18
N ILE A 69 -0.79 -2.74 -23.67
CA ILE A 69 -2.00 -2.60 -22.85
C ILE A 69 -2.01 -3.64 -21.72
N LEU A 70 -1.69 -4.90 -22.02
CA LEU A 70 -1.61 -5.96 -21.01
C LEU A 70 -0.53 -5.68 -19.95
N LEU A 71 0.64 -5.17 -20.38
CA LEU A 71 1.70 -4.74 -19.46
C LEU A 71 1.20 -3.62 -18.53
N ASN A 72 0.49 -2.64 -19.09
CA ASN A 72 -0.11 -1.56 -18.32
C ASN A 72 -1.13 -2.08 -17.31
N GLU A 73 -1.97 -3.05 -17.67
CA GLU A 73 -2.90 -3.70 -16.74
C GLU A 73 -2.16 -4.37 -15.57
N ALA A 74 -1.06 -5.09 -15.86
CA ALA A 74 -0.24 -5.72 -14.84
C ALA A 74 0.43 -4.69 -13.90
N ILE A 75 0.95 -3.59 -14.44
CA ILE A 75 1.53 -2.49 -13.65
C ILE A 75 0.45 -1.86 -12.75
N ALA A 76 -0.74 -1.60 -13.28
CA ALA A 76 -1.84 -1.03 -12.50
C ALA A 76 -2.25 -1.95 -11.34
N ALA A 77 -2.35 -3.26 -11.60
CA ALA A 77 -2.67 -4.25 -10.57
C ALA A 77 -1.60 -4.30 -9.47
N ALA A 78 -0.32 -4.40 -9.84
CA ALA A 78 0.79 -4.44 -8.89
C ALA A 78 0.91 -3.16 -8.06
N THR A 79 0.71 -2.00 -8.68
CA THR A 79 0.80 -0.71 -7.97
C THR A 79 -0.36 -0.56 -6.98
N LYS A 80 -1.55 -1.05 -7.32
CA LYS A 80 -2.71 -1.02 -6.42
C LYS A 80 -2.61 -2.06 -5.30
N SER A 81 -2.00 -3.21 -5.56
CA SER A 81 -1.90 -4.29 -4.57
C SER A 81 -1.07 -3.87 -3.37
N PHE A 82 0.04 -3.15 -3.57
CA PHE A 82 0.94 -2.78 -2.47
C PHE A 82 0.26 -2.03 -1.30
N PRO A 83 -0.39 -0.85 -1.49
CA PRO A 83 -1.10 -0.18 -0.39
C PRO A 83 -2.32 -0.96 0.11
N SER A 84 -2.93 -1.80 -0.74
CA SER A 84 -4.10 -2.59 -0.36
C SER A 84 -3.73 -3.75 0.58
N THR A 85 -2.65 -4.46 0.26
CA THR A 85 -2.08 -5.53 1.09
C THR A 85 -1.62 -4.99 2.43
N TYR A 86 -0.97 -3.82 2.44
CA TYR A 86 -0.60 -3.15 3.69
C TYR A 86 -1.81 -2.90 4.60
N VAL A 87 -2.91 -2.36 4.05
CA VAL A 87 -4.13 -2.09 4.82
C VAL A 87 -4.78 -3.37 5.35
N SER A 88 -4.73 -4.47 4.59
CA SER A 88 -5.33 -5.75 5.01
C SER A 88 -4.49 -6.52 6.02
N GLU A 89 -3.17 -6.41 5.95
CA GLU A 89 -2.25 -7.27 6.71
C GLU A 89 -1.55 -6.55 7.87
N VAL A 90 -1.41 -5.22 7.81
CA VAL A 90 -0.59 -4.45 8.75
C VAL A 90 -1.43 -3.45 9.54
N ASP A 91 -1.89 -2.36 8.90
CA ASP A 91 -2.64 -1.30 9.57
C ASP A 91 -3.37 -0.40 8.56
N SER A 92 -4.43 0.29 9.01
CA SER A 92 -5.15 1.27 8.19
C SER A 92 -4.48 2.64 8.11
N GLY A 93 -3.36 2.86 8.82
CA GLY A 93 -2.64 4.12 8.87
C GLY A 93 -1.15 3.96 8.58
N SER A 94 -0.42 5.07 8.40
CA SER A 94 1.03 5.05 8.20
C SER A 94 1.76 4.48 9.43
N LEU A 95 2.86 3.75 9.17
CA LEU A 95 3.68 3.11 10.20
C LEU A 95 5.09 3.69 10.18
N ARG A 96 5.60 4.00 11.37
CA ARG A 96 7.01 4.28 11.58
C ARG A 96 7.51 3.40 12.71
N GLU A 97 8.42 2.48 12.40
CA GLU A 97 8.84 1.46 13.35
C GLU A 97 9.49 2.09 14.60
N ASP A 98 10.27 3.15 14.43
CA ASP A 98 10.92 3.84 15.55
C ASP A 98 9.89 4.48 16.50
N GLU A 99 8.82 5.08 15.97
CA GLU A 99 7.73 5.62 16.79
C GLU A 99 6.94 4.50 17.48
N LEU A 100 6.74 3.36 16.80
CA LEU A 100 6.07 2.19 17.38
C LEU A 100 6.89 1.63 18.56
N ARG A 101 8.20 1.45 18.36
CA ARG A 101 9.14 1.00 19.41
C ARG A 101 9.20 1.98 20.58
N GLN A 102 9.14 3.28 20.30
CA GLN A 102 9.09 4.31 21.35
C GLN A 102 7.81 4.17 22.19
N LYS A 103 6.64 4.00 21.56
CA LYS A 103 5.35 3.80 22.26
C LYS A 103 5.33 2.52 23.10
N ILE A 104 5.88 1.41 22.58
CA ILE A 104 6.03 0.15 23.34
C ILE A 104 6.89 0.36 24.58
N THR A 105 8.03 1.05 24.43
CA THR A 105 8.93 1.38 25.54
C THR A 105 8.22 2.24 26.58
N GLN A 106 7.45 3.25 26.13
CA GLN A 106 6.68 4.11 27.02
C GLN A 106 5.61 3.34 27.81
N ALA A 107 4.84 2.48 27.15
CA ALA A 107 3.86 1.61 27.81
C ALA A 107 4.53 0.69 28.84
N GLY A 108 5.69 0.11 28.50
CA GLY A 108 6.51 -0.67 29.44
C GLY A 108 6.97 0.11 30.67
N ASN A 109 7.37 1.37 30.48
CA ASN A 109 7.74 2.27 31.57
C ASN A 109 6.54 2.60 32.46
N HIS A 110 5.36 2.85 31.89
CA HIS A 110 4.12 3.09 32.65
C HIS A 110 3.71 1.88 33.47
N ILE A 111 3.76 0.66 32.90
CA ILE A 111 3.48 -0.59 33.63
C ILE A 111 4.42 -0.70 34.84
N THR A 112 5.72 -0.51 34.64
CA THR A 112 6.72 -0.59 35.71
C THR A 112 6.46 0.46 36.80
N TYR A 113 6.10 1.68 36.40
CA TYR A 113 5.77 2.77 37.31
C TYR A 113 4.53 2.47 38.15
N TYR A 114 3.42 2.04 37.53
CA TYR A 114 2.19 1.70 38.25
C TYR A 114 2.38 0.47 39.16
N GLN A 115 3.14 -0.53 38.73
CA GLN A 115 3.50 -1.66 39.58
C GLN A 115 4.30 -1.22 40.81
N LYS A 116 5.24 -0.29 40.64
CA LYS A 116 6.02 0.27 41.75
C LYS A 116 5.12 1.02 42.74
N LEU A 117 4.24 1.90 42.25
CA LEU A 117 3.28 2.61 43.10
C LEU A 117 2.35 1.66 43.84
N ARG A 118 1.82 0.65 43.15
CA ARG A 118 0.93 -0.35 43.74
C ARG A 118 1.64 -1.12 44.86
N ASN A 119 2.89 -1.53 44.62
CA ASN A 119 3.70 -2.23 45.62
C ASN A 119 4.04 -1.35 46.83
N MET A 120 4.19 -0.04 46.65
CA MET A 120 4.36 0.92 47.75
C MET A 120 3.06 1.05 48.56
N GLU A 121 1.92 1.17 47.89
CA GLU A 121 0.60 1.28 48.55
C GLU A 121 0.27 0.03 49.38
N TYR A 122 0.58 -1.17 48.87
CA TYR A 122 0.45 -2.42 49.65
C TYR A 122 1.30 -2.48 50.92
N ARG A 123 2.39 -1.71 50.99
CA ARG A 123 3.30 -1.66 52.15
C ARG A 123 2.96 -0.52 53.12
N SER A 124 1.95 0.29 52.81
CA SER A 124 1.48 1.37 53.67
C SER A 124 0.84 0.83 54.95
N GLU A 125 0.91 1.59 56.05
CA GLU A 125 0.27 1.24 57.32
C GLU A 125 -1.26 1.12 57.19
N GLN A 126 -1.87 1.91 56.29
CA GLN A 126 -3.28 1.83 55.92
C GLN A 126 -3.43 1.85 54.39
N PRO A 127 -3.41 0.67 53.73
CA PRO A 127 -3.52 0.57 52.28
C PRO A 127 -4.88 1.05 51.75
N ASN A 128 -4.87 1.92 50.73
CA ASN A 128 -6.07 2.30 50.01
C ASN A 128 -6.37 1.31 48.87
N TYR A 129 -7.26 0.36 49.14
CA TYR A 129 -7.65 -0.67 48.16
C TYR A 129 -8.33 -0.12 46.91
N SER A 130 -9.06 0.99 47.00
CA SER A 130 -9.67 1.63 45.82
C SER A 130 -8.58 2.20 44.90
N PHE A 131 -7.54 2.79 45.47
CA PHE A 131 -6.38 3.27 44.69
C PHE A 131 -5.59 2.12 44.06
N ILE A 132 -5.35 1.03 44.81
CA ILE A 132 -4.72 -0.20 44.29
C ILE A 132 -5.51 -0.78 43.11
N SER A 133 -6.85 -0.81 43.21
CA SER A 133 -7.70 -1.27 42.11
C SER A 133 -7.56 -0.36 40.88
N SER A 134 -7.52 0.95 41.07
CA SER A 134 -7.29 1.91 39.99
C SER A 134 -5.93 1.69 39.31
N LEU A 135 -4.85 1.52 40.10
CA LEU A 135 -3.52 1.21 39.57
C LEU A 135 -3.49 -0.11 38.80
N THR A 136 -4.23 -1.12 39.25
CA THR A 136 -4.35 -2.41 38.56
C THR A 136 -5.04 -2.24 37.20
N ASN A 137 -6.13 -1.47 37.15
CA ASN A 137 -6.80 -1.15 35.88
C ASN A 137 -5.85 -0.42 34.91
N HIS A 138 -5.05 0.53 35.40
CA HIS A 138 -4.06 1.23 34.57
C HIS A 138 -2.98 0.29 34.02
N ILE A 139 -2.49 -0.65 34.83
CA ILE A 139 -1.55 -1.69 34.38
C ILE A 139 -2.18 -2.52 33.26
N ASP A 140 -3.43 -2.97 33.42
CA ASP A 140 -4.10 -3.81 32.43
C ASP A 140 -4.35 -3.06 31.11
N ILE A 141 -4.68 -1.77 31.18
CA ILE A 141 -4.82 -0.89 30.01
C ILE A 141 -3.48 -0.80 29.27
N GLU A 142 -2.39 -0.47 29.99
CA GLU A 142 -1.07 -0.31 29.38
C GLU A 142 -0.52 -1.64 28.83
N GLN A 143 -0.79 -2.76 29.48
CA GLN A 143 -0.46 -4.10 28.96
C GLN A 143 -1.20 -4.40 27.66
N ASN A 144 -2.48 -4.07 27.57
CA ASN A 144 -3.26 -4.23 26.35
C ASN A 144 -2.75 -3.30 25.22
N ILE A 145 -2.41 -2.06 25.54
CA ILE A 145 -1.80 -1.13 24.57
C ILE A 145 -0.48 -1.72 24.06
N LYS A 146 0.42 -2.09 24.98
CA LYS A 146 1.72 -2.66 24.63
C LYS A 146 1.57 -3.88 23.71
N ARG A 147 0.72 -4.84 24.07
CA ARG A 147 0.45 -6.04 23.25
C ARG A 147 -0.03 -5.68 21.84
N LYS A 148 -1.01 -4.78 21.71
CA LYS A 148 -1.53 -4.35 20.40
C LYS A 148 -0.48 -3.64 19.55
N LEU A 149 0.47 -2.94 20.17
CA LEU A 149 1.58 -2.31 19.45
C LEU A 149 2.64 -3.34 19.04
N GLU A 150 2.90 -4.34 19.89
CA GLU A 150 3.81 -5.46 19.58
C GLU A 150 3.27 -6.37 18.48
N GLU A 151 1.94 -6.53 18.36
CA GLU A 151 1.29 -7.26 17.25
C GLU A 151 1.53 -6.60 15.87
N LYS A 152 2.02 -5.35 15.83
CA LYS A 152 2.32 -4.60 14.59
C LYS A 152 3.80 -4.66 14.17
N LEU A 153 4.64 -5.35 14.93
CA LEU A 153 6.09 -5.52 14.71
C LEU A 153 6.39 -6.90 14.12
#